data_AF-A0AA38MF69-F1
#
_entry.id   AF-A0AA38MF69-F1
#
_cell.length_a   1.000
_cell.length_b   1.000
_cell.length_c   1.000
_cell.angle_alpha   90.00
_cell.angle_beta   90.00
_cell.angle_gamma   90.00
#
_symmetry.space_group_name_H-M   'P 1'
#
loop_
_entity.id
_entity.type
_entity.pdbx_description
1 polymer ?
#
loop_
_entity_poly.entity_id
_entity_poly.type
_entity_poly.pdbx_seq_one_letter_code
_entity_poly.pdbx_strand_id
1 'polypeptide(L)'
;MTLLYVLCFHLLDSSNIEKCTVEGKEYKEGQKFYPANTCLDCVCQKGFKGKFEEPFCKRRRCGQQLRRDGRKIQTSCAPFYTKARSGEVLCCPEDWICSDDSEILKGDAKTQEICKFGQKDVKVGQYFEKANFKNFEKIKCECVVPPLLKCTDA
;
A
#
# COMPACT_ATOMS: atom_id res chain seq x y z
N MET A 1 57.65 11.24 21.71
CA MET A 1 56.30 10.82 22.15
C MET A 1 55.38 11.01 20.97
N THR A 2 55.46 10.05 20.06
CA THR A 2 54.92 10.10 18.70
C THR A 2 54.28 8.73 18.54
N LEU A 3 52.96 8.62 18.68
CA LEU A 3 52.12 7.42 18.48
C LEU A 3 50.88 7.59 19.37
N LEU A 4 49.72 7.95 18.79
CA LEU A 4 48.37 7.45 19.15
C LEU A 4 47.17 8.24 18.58
N TYR A 5 47.33 9.13 17.59
CA TYR A 5 46.18 9.90 17.03
C TYR A 5 45.84 9.64 15.56
N VAL A 6 46.44 8.64 14.91
CA VAL A 6 46.27 8.42 13.44
C VAL A 6 45.73 7.02 13.13
N LEU A 7 44.71 6.54 13.85
CA LEU A 7 44.10 5.23 13.58
C LEU A 7 42.57 5.23 13.78
N CYS A 8 41.86 6.28 13.32
CA CYS A 8 40.40 6.21 13.21
C CYS A 8 39.83 6.80 11.91
N PHE A 9 40.68 7.17 10.95
CA PHE A 9 40.25 7.78 9.68
C PHE A 9 40.75 7.07 8.41
N HIS A 10 41.46 5.94 8.54
CA HIS A 10 41.72 5.09 7.39
C HIS A 10 40.67 3.98 7.34
N LEU A 11 39.99 3.91 6.19
CA LEU A 11 38.94 2.96 5.77
C LEU A 11 37.49 3.48 5.79
N LEU A 12 37.25 4.70 5.30
CA LEU A 12 36.10 4.91 4.40
C LEU A 12 36.60 4.65 2.98
N ASP A 13 36.73 3.37 2.63
CA ASP A 13 37.07 2.96 1.28
C ASP A 13 35.84 3.19 0.39
N SER A 14 35.78 4.37 -0.22
CA SER A 14 34.74 4.79 -1.17
C SER A 14 34.91 4.14 -2.55
N SER A 15 35.36 2.89 -2.63
CA SER A 15 35.73 2.27 -3.92
C SER A 15 34.92 1.05 -4.34
N ASN A 16 33.97 0.54 -3.52
CA ASN A 16 33.03 -0.49 -3.99
C ASN A 16 31.76 -0.55 -3.13
N ILE A 17 30.84 0.42 -3.32
CA ILE A 17 29.50 0.33 -2.72
C ILE A 17 28.74 -0.75 -3.50
N GLU A 18 28.23 -1.77 -2.80
CA GLU A 18 27.42 -2.82 -3.42
C GLU A 18 26.22 -2.19 -4.16
N LYS A 19 25.90 -2.74 -5.32
CA LYS A 19 24.82 -2.25 -6.19
C LYS A 19 23.85 -3.36 -6.49
N CYS A 20 22.56 -3.07 -6.34
CA CYS A 20 21.48 -3.96 -6.73
C CYS A 20 20.86 -3.45 -8.03
N THR A 21 20.69 -4.33 -9.01
CA THR A 21 19.93 -4.03 -10.22
C THR A 21 18.55 -4.67 -10.12
N VAL A 22 17.50 -3.85 -10.12
CA VAL A 22 16.10 -4.29 -10.04
C VAL A 22 15.34 -3.58 -11.14
N GLU A 23 14.67 -4.34 -12.01
CA GLU A 23 13.83 -3.80 -13.10
C GLU A 23 14.59 -2.81 -14.01
N GLY A 24 15.87 -3.11 -14.29
CA GLY A 24 16.74 -2.26 -15.11
C GLY A 24 17.24 -0.99 -14.41
N LYS A 25 16.94 -0.78 -13.13
CA LYS A 25 17.41 0.35 -12.33
C LYS A 25 18.44 -0.09 -11.29
N GLU A 26 19.51 0.69 -11.17
CA GLU A 26 20.57 0.48 -10.20
C GLU A 26 20.25 1.20 -8.87
N TYR A 27 20.48 0.50 -7.76
CA TYR A 27 20.32 0.98 -6.40
C TYR A 27 21.62 0.76 -5.62
N LYS A 28 22.03 1.73 -4.83
CA LYS A 28 23.22 1.63 -3.96
C LYS A 28 22.87 0.90 -2.66
N GLU A 29 23.85 0.29 -2.02
CA GLU A 29 23.68 -0.31 -0.70
C GLU A 29 23.04 0.66 0.30
N GLY A 30 22.07 0.17 1.06
CA GLY A 30 21.22 0.94 1.96
C GLY A 30 20.06 1.68 1.29
N GLN A 31 20.04 1.80 -0.03
CA GLN A 31 18.97 2.50 -0.75
C GLN A 31 17.68 1.69 -0.75
N LYS A 32 16.56 2.36 -0.46
CA LYS A 32 15.22 1.79 -0.55
C LYS A 32 14.73 1.72 -1.99
N PHE A 33 13.99 0.67 -2.30
CA PHE A 33 13.27 0.52 -3.56
C PHE A 33 11.94 -0.21 -3.35
N TYR A 34 11.05 -0.08 -4.34
CA TYR A 34 9.69 -0.60 -4.30
C TYR A 34 9.42 -1.29 -5.64
N PRO A 35 9.56 -2.63 -5.72
CA PRO A 35 9.33 -3.37 -6.96
C PRO A 35 7.92 -3.14 -7.50
N ALA A 36 7.80 -2.98 -8.81
CA ALA A 36 6.52 -2.79 -9.47
C ALA A 36 5.60 -3.98 -9.23
N ASN A 37 4.29 -3.72 -9.15
CA ASN A 37 3.27 -4.75 -8.94
C ASN A 37 3.46 -5.59 -7.66
N THR A 38 4.11 -5.04 -6.65
CA THR A 38 4.26 -5.68 -5.33
C THR A 38 3.86 -4.74 -4.20
N CYS A 39 3.62 -5.30 -3.02
CA CYS A 39 3.45 -4.54 -1.78
C CYS A 39 4.67 -4.68 -0.88
N LEU A 40 5.87 -4.62 -1.47
CA LEU A 40 7.13 -4.81 -0.76
C LEU A 40 7.87 -3.48 -0.60
N ASP A 41 8.41 -3.30 0.60
CA ASP A 41 9.43 -2.29 0.88
C ASP A 41 10.76 -3.03 0.94
N CYS A 42 11.67 -2.70 0.02
CA CYS A 42 12.95 -3.35 -0.09
C CYS A 42 14.11 -2.38 0.17
N VAL A 43 15.26 -2.94 0.56
CA VAL A 43 16.52 -2.23 0.74
C VAL A 43 17.59 -2.99 -0.02
N CYS A 44 18.37 -2.28 -0.83
CA CYS A 44 19.54 -2.88 -1.45
C CYS A 44 20.58 -3.16 -0.37
N GLN A 45 20.99 -4.42 -0.24
CA GLN A 45 21.97 -4.85 0.75
C GLN A 45 22.87 -5.91 0.13
N LYS A 46 24.07 -6.06 0.70
CA LYS A 46 25.01 -7.12 0.31
C LYS A 46 24.35 -8.50 0.26
N GLY A 47 24.57 -9.20 -0.84
CA GLY A 47 24.05 -10.55 -1.05
C GLY A 47 22.66 -10.62 -1.69
N PHE A 48 22.08 -9.49 -2.13
CA PHE A 48 20.84 -9.49 -2.88
C PHE A 48 21.01 -10.19 -4.25
N LYS A 49 20.29 -11.29 -4.46
CA LYS A 49 20.35 -12.10 -5.69
C LYS A 49 19.13 -11.95 -6.59
N GLY A 50 18.44 -10.80 -6.51
CA GLY A 50 17.22 -10.56 -7.30
C GLY A 50 15.95 -11.20 -6.75
N LYS A 51 15.99 -11.77 -5.54
CA LYS A 51 14.82 -12.37 -4.88
C LYS A 51 14.21 -11.41 -3.85
N PHE A 52 12.89 -11.24 -3.90
CA PHE A 52 12.18 -10.34 -3.00
C PHE A 52 11.74 -11.03 -1.70
N GLU A 53 12.71 -11.41 -0.88
CA GLU A 53 12.52 -12.10 0.40
C GLU A 53 13.30 -11.42 1.53
N GLU A 54 13.04 -11.80 2.79
CA GLU A 54 13.82 -11.31 3.92
C GLU A 54 15.30 -11.74 3.79
N PRO A 55 16.27 -10.92 4.21
CA PRO A 55 16.14 -9.61 4.88
C PRO A 55 15.96 -8.41 3.94
N PHE A 56 16.04 -8.63 2.62
CA PHE A 56 16.11 -7.56 1.61
C PHE A 56 14.76 -6.87 1.41
N CYS A 57 13.68 -7.62 1.47
CA CYS A 57 12.33 -7.15 1.22
C CYS A 57 11.40 -7.62 2.33
N LYS A 58 10.46 -6.75 2.70
CA LYS A 58 9.36 -7.10 3.61
C LYS A 58 8.06 -6.51 3.11
N ARG A 59 6.94 -7.08 3.54
CA ARG A 59 5.62 -6.52 3.24
C ARG A 59 5.50 -5.12 3.83
N ARG A 60 5.08 -4.18 2.98
CA ARG A 60 4.77 -2.80 3.38
C ARG A 60 3.74 -2.81 4.50
N ARG A 61 3.99 -2.03 5.54
CA ARG A 61 3.06 -1.85 6.65
C ARG A 61 2.20 -0.62 6.41
N CYS A 62 0.90 -0.80 6.17
CA CYS A 62 -0.07 0.30 6.02
C CYS A 62 -0.49 0.95 7.36
N GLY A 63 0.28 0.71 8.43
CA GLY A 63 -0.15 0.99 9.81
C GLY A 63 -0.25 2.46 10.19
N GLN A 64 0.40 3.37 9.45
CA GLN A 64 0.35 4.80 9.77
C GLN A 64 -1.05 5.39 9.57
N GLN A 65 -1.79 4.94 8.55
CA GLN A 65 -3.20 5.32 8.37
C GLN A 65 -4.08 4.68 9.44
N LEU A 66 -3.88 3.39 9.76
CA LEU A 66 -4.69 2.68 10.77
C LEU A 66 -4.62 3.31 12.18
N ARG A 67 -3.47 3.87 12.60
CA ARG A 67 -3.33 4.48 13.93
C ARG A 67 -4.17 5.75 14.11
N ARG A 68 -4.41 6.52 13.04
CA ARG A 68 -5.21 7.76 13.09
C ARG A 68 -6.67 7.52 12.69
N ASP A 69 -6.91 6.55 11.81
CA ASP A 69 -8.23 6.26 11.25
C ASP A 69 -9.00 5.14 11.98
N GLY A 70 -8.55 4.71 13.16
CA GLY A 70 -9.18 3.61 13.91
C GLY A 70 -10.70 3.79 14.12
N ARG A 71 -11.17 5.03 14.32
CA ARG A 71 -12.61 5.34 14.40
C ARG A 71 -13.35 5.04 13.10
N LYS A 72 -12.75 5.35 11.95
CA LYS A 72 -13.36 5.12 10.63
C LYS A 72 -13.56 3.62 10.38
N ILE A 73 -12.62 2.79 10.83
CA ILE A 73 -12.73 1.32 10.77
C ILE A 73 -13.87 0.83 11.67
N GLN A 74 -13.96 1.35 12.90
CA GLN A 74 -15.03 1.00 13.84
C GLN A 74 -16.42 1.36 13.30
N THR A 75 -16.54 2.46 12.54
CA THR A 75 -17.80 2.87 11.90
C THR A 75 -17.98 2.27 10.49
N SER A 76 -17.24 1.21 10.15
CA SER A 76 -17.32 0.50 8.87
C SER A 76 -17.18 1.42 7.64
N CYS A 77 -16.29 2.40 7.72
CA CYS A 77 -15.87 3.14 6.52
C CYS A 77 -15.03 2.21 5.63
N ALA A 78 -15.14 2.40 4.32
CA ALA A 78 -14.45 1.58 3.32
C ALA A 78 -13.06 2.16 2.99
N PRO A 79 -11.99 1.36 2.95
CA PRO A 79 -10.69 1.81 2.48
C PRO A 79 -10.76 2.28 1.01
N PHE A 80 -10.18 3.46 0.75
CA PHE A 80 -10.05 4.06 -0.56
C PHE A 80 -8.63 3.90 -1.09
N TYR A 81 -8.51 3.29 -2.26
CA TYR A 81 -7.25 3.15 -2.96
C TYR A 81 -7.30 3.96 -4.25
N THR A 82 -6.31 4.79 -4.48
CA THR A 82 -6.14 5.43 -5.78
C THR A 82 -5.38 4.50 -6.71
N LYS A 83 -5.87 4.37 -7.94
CA LYS A 83 -5.17 3.77 -9.06
C LYS A 83 -4.26 4.85 -9.63
N ALA A 84 -3.22 5.23 -8.88
CA ALA A 84 -2.26 6.23 -9.33
C ALA A 84 -1.72 5.91 -10.74
N ARG A 85 -1.70 4.63 -11.13
CA ARG A 85 -1.53 4.13 -12.51
C ARG A 85 -2.32 2.84 -12.73
N SER A 86 -3.00 2.70 -13.88
CA SER A 86 -3.69 1.46 -14.23
C SER A 86 -2.72 0.28 -14.24
N GLY A 87 -2.98 -0.74 -13.43
CA GLY A 87 -2.17 -1.96 -13.36
C GLY A 87 -1.32 -2.12 -12.10
N GLU A 88 -1.21 -1.09 -11.25
CA GLU A 88 -0.50 -1.21 -9.98
C GLU A 88 -1.33 -1.96 -8.92
N VAL A 89 -0.66 -2.75 -8.08
CA VAL A 89 -1.29 -3.49 -6.99
C VAL A 89 -1.77 -2.53 -5.91
N LEU A 90 -3.04 -2.66 -5.51
CA LEU A 90 -3.64 -1.87 -4.43
C LEU A 90 -3.11 -2.32 -3.07
N CYS A 91 -2.01 -1.70 -2.61
CA CYS A 91 -1.30 -2.15 -1.42
C CYS A 91 -1.82 -1.56 -0.11
N CYS A 92 -1.90 -0.23 -0.05
CA CYS A 92 -2.36 0.49 1.14
C CYS A 92 -3.43 1.51 0.73
N PRO A 93 -4.52 1.64 1.50
CA PRO A 93 -5.50 2.68 1.24
C PRO A 93 -4.85 4.04 1.48
N GLU A 94 -5.22 5.05 0.70
CA GLU A 94 -4.78 6.43 0.92
C GLU A 94 -5.70 7.17 1.88
N ASP A 95 -6.98 6.78 1.90
CA ASP A 95 -8.01 7.37 2.75
C ASP A 95 -9.14 6.37 3.01
N TRP A 96 -10.22 6.85 3.62
CA TRP A 96 -11.40 6.09 3.99
C TRP A 96 -12.66 6.84 3.56
N ILE A 97 -13.60 6.11 2.98
CA ILE A 97 -14.90 6.63 2.57
C ILE A 97 -15.91 6.16 3.61
N CYS A 98 -16.62 7.11 4.21
CA CYS A 98 -17.68 6.80 5.17
C CYS A 98 -19.03 6.99 4.50
N SER A 99 -20.01 6.21 4.96
CA SER A 99 -21.38 6.33 4.47
C SER A 99 -21.97 7.68 4.90
N ASP A 100 -22.74 8.29 4.00
CA ASP A 100 -23.65 9.41 4.27
C ASP A 100 -25.12 8.96 4.14
N ASP A 101 -25.35 7.65 4.17
CA ASP A 101 -26.61 6.96 3.97
C ASP A 101 -27.29 7.17 2.59
N SER A 102 -26.70 7.97 1.69
CA SER A 102 -27.26 8.23 0.35
C SER A 102 -26.90 7.19 -0.72
N GLU A 103 -26.02 6.24 -0.40
CA GLU A 103 -25.52 5.27 -1.38
C GLU A 103 -26.63 4.33 -1.89
N ILE A 104 -26.79 4.30 -3.21
CA ILE A 104 -27.69 3.40 -3.93
C ILE A 104 -26.90 2.17 -4.37
N LEU A 105 -27.26 1.00 -3.83
CA LEU A 105 -26.63 -0.27 -4.18
C LEU A 105 -27.07 -0.73 -5.59
N LYS A 106 -26.10 -1.21 -6.35
CA LYS A 106 -26.23 -1.78 -7.69
C LYS A 106 -25.58 -3.16 -7.72
N GLY A 107 -25.90 -3.94 -8.74
CA GLY A 107 -25.36 -5.28 -8.95
C GLY A 107 -26.08 -6.36 -8.15
N ASP A 108 -25.93 -7.59 -8.61
CA ASP A 108 -26.55 -8.77 -8.01
C ASP A 108 -25.63 -9.41 -6.97
N ALA A 109 -26.24 -9.95 -5.92
CA ALA A 109 -25.53 -10.72 -4.91
C ALA A 109 -25.00 -12.02 -5.52
N LYS A 110 -23.68 -12.22 -5.45
CA LYS A 110 -23.01 -13.44 -5.91
C LYS A 110 -22.92 -14.48 -4.80
N THR A 111 -22.84 -14.04 -3.55
CA THR A 111 -22.83 -14.91 -2.36
C THR A 111 -23.70 -14.30 -1.26
N GLN A 112 -23.92 -15.04 -0.18
CA GLN A 112 -24.60 -14.51 1.02
C GLN A 112 -23.63 -13.82 1.98
N GLU A 113 -22.34 -13.77 1.67
CA GLU A 113 -21.36 -13.07 2.49
C GLU A 113 -21.54 -11.55 2.37
N ILE A 114 -21.27 -10.83 3.45
CA ILE A 114 -21.62 -9.42 3.61
C ILE A 114 -20.39 -8.61 3.96
N CYS A 115 -20.26 -7.46 3.30
CA CYS A 115 -19.41 -6.37 3.73
C CYS A 115 -20.25 -5.28 4.39
N LYS A 116 -19.74 -4.68 5.46
CA LYS A 116 -20.35 -3.55 6.16
C LYS A 116 -19.92 -2.22 5.55
N PHE A 117 -20.86 -1.29 5.46
CA PHE A 117 -20.59 0.11 5.10
C PHE A 117 -21.49 1.06 5.90
N GLY A 118 -20.93 1.70 6.93
CA GLY A 118 -21.78 2.37 7.93
C GLY A 118 -22.76 1.38 8.55
N GLN A 119 -24.06 1.63 8.41
CA GLN A 119 -25.13 0.73 8.86
C GLN A 119 -25.64 -0.23 7.77
N LYS A 120 -25.12 -0.14 6.55
CA LYS A 120 -25.58 -0.93 5.40
C LYS A 120 -24.88 -2.28 5.32
N ASP A 121 -25.66 -3.29 4.97
CA ASP A 121 -25.20 -4.63 4.63
C ASP A 121 -25.16 -4.78 3.12
N VAL A 122 -23.95 -4.93 2.57
CA VAL A 122 -23.70 -5.02 1.15
C VAL A 122 -23.22 -6.42 0.83
N LYS A 123 -23.96 -7.18 0.02
CA LYS A 123 -23.57 -8.55 -0.32
C LYS A 123 -22.42 -8.56 -1.31
N VAL A 124 -21.59 -9.62 -1.27
CA VAL A 124 -20.53 -9.81 -2.27
C VAL A 124 -21.09 -9.74 -3.68
N GLY A 125 -20.49 -8.92 -4.54
CA GLY A 125 -20.94 -8.61 -5.90
C GLY A 125 -21.74 -7.31 -6.04
N GLN A 126 -22.26 -6.77 -4.93
CA GLN A 126 -22.94 -5.48 -4.93
C GLN A 126 -21.95 -4.32 -4.75
N TYR A 127 -22.32 -3.16 -5.29
CA TYR A 127 -21.49 -1.96 -5.28
C TYR A 127 -22.32 -0.67 -5.31
N PHE A 128 -21.69 0.46 -5.06
CA PHE A 128 -22.23 1.78 -5.38
C PHE A 128 -21.16 2.64 -6.05
N GLU A 129 -21.59 3.73 -6.68
CA GLU A 129 -20.71 4.73 -7.28
C GLU A 129 -21.08 6.12 -6.75
N LYS A 130 -20.09 6.98 -6.57
CA LYS A 130 -20.29 8.42 -6.34
C LYS A 130 -19.53 9.19 -7.40
N ALA A 131 -20.19 10.17 -8.01
CA ALA A 131 -19.55 11.13 -8.91
C ALA A 131 -19.04 12.34 -8.12
N ASN A 132 -18.01 13.01 -8.65
CA ASN A 132 -17.42 14.23 -8.11
C ASN A 132 -17.02 14.09 -6.62
N PHE A 133 -16.34 12.99 -6.28
CA PHE A 133 -15.89 12.76 -4.91
C PHE A 133 -14.49 13.33 -4.70
N LYS A 134 -14.39 14.43 -3.93
CA LYS A 134 -13.15 15.19 -3.72
C LYS A 134 -12.56 15.62 -5.08
N ASN A 135 -11.36 15.11 -5.42
CA ASN A 135 -10.66 15.42 -6.67
C ASN A 135 -10.82 14.30 -7.71
N PHE A 136 -11.71 13.33 -7.48
CA PHE A 136 -11.94 12.21 -8.39
C PHE A 136 -13.29 12.39 -9.09
N GLU A 137 -13.29 12.22 -10.41
CA GLU A 137 -14.50 12.28 -11.23
C GLU A 137 -15.52 11.23 -10.77
N LYS A 138 -15.06 10.02 -10.49
CA LYS A 138 -15.89 8.93 -10.02
C LYS A 138 -15.12 8.02 -9.08
N ILE A 139 -15.83 7.48 -8.10
CA ILE A 139 -15.37 6.38 -7.27
C ILE A 139 -16.36 5.22 -7.37
N LYS A 140 -15.83 4.00 -7.26
CA LYS A 140 -16.62 2.77 -7.15
C LYS A 140 -16.25 2.06 -5.85
N CYS A 141 -17.24 1.73 -5.05
CA CYS A 141 -17.09 0.95 -3.83
C CYS A 141 -17.86 -0.36 -3.95
N GLU A 142 -17.16 -1.49 -3.85
CA GLU A 142 -17.72 -2.82 -4.12
C GLU A 142 -17.38 -3.80 -2.98
N CYS A 143 -18.34 -4.66 -2.64
CA CYS A 143 -18.09 -5.79 -1.76
C CYS A 143 -17.49 -6.94 -2.58
N VAL A 144 -16.18 -7.13 -2.46
CA VAL A 144 -15.45 -8.22 -3.13
C VAL A 144 -15.06 -9.30 -2.13
N VAL A 145 -14.57 -8.90 -0.96
CA VAL A 145 -14.21 -9.79 0.16
C VAL A 145 -14.61 -9.09 1.46
N PRO A 146 -15.40 -9.73 2.34
CA PRO A 146 -15.70 -9.21 3.68
C PRO A 146 -14.44 -8.87 4.50
N PRO A 147 -14.52 -7.96 5.50
CA PRO A 147 -15.73 -7.41 6.10
C PRO A 147 -16.10 -6.00 5.64
N LEU A 148 -15.28 -5.33 4.83
CA LEU A 148 -15.49 -3.94 4.41
C LEU A 148 -15.52 -3.85 2.88
N LEU A 149 -16.19 -2.84 2.35
CA LEU A 149 -16.14 -2.56 0.91
C LEU A 149 -14.71 -2.15 0.53
N LYS A 150 -14.35 -2.39 -0.73
CA LYS A 150 -13.16 -1.83 -1.36
C LYS A 150 -13.57 -0.67 -2.25
N CYS A 151 -13.03 0.52 -2.00
CA CYS A 151 -13.26 1.68 -2.86
C CYS A 151 -12.04 1.98 -3.73
N THR A 152 -12.28 2.30 -4.99
CA THR A 152 -11.25 2.79 -5.92
C THR A 152 -11.80 3.95 -6.74
N ASP A 153 -10.93 4.84 -7.19
CA ASP A 153 -11.24 5.72 -8.31
C ASP A 153 -11.58 4.88 -9.56
N ALA A 154 -12.53 5.37 -10.35
CA ALA A 154 -13.20 4.61 -11.39
C ALA A 154 -13.30 5.39 -12.69
#